data_AF-L8B1A0-F1
#
_entry.id   AF-L8B1A0-F1
#
_cell.length_a   1.000
_cell.length_b   1.000
_cell.length_c   1.000
_cell.angle_alpha   90.00
_cell.angle_beta   90.00
_cell.angle_gamma   90.00
#
_symmetry.space_group_name_H-M   'P 1'
#
loop_
_entity.id
_entity.type
_entity.pdbx_description
1 polymer ?
#
loop_
_entity_poly.entity_id
_entity_poly.type
_entity_poly.pdbx_seq_one_letter_code
_entity_poly.pdbx_strand_id
1 'polypeptide(L)'
;MIVISIRCNMTQPYLAIAQALYAEKGAQFSLADIAAKANVSRPTIYKHLGNKDKILSLLGADATNVEARIMQGVLAVAQAQGFKAATIEAIAEAAGVGPATIYRRFTDKDGLIKAFIKRQTPRDKMPDFPPEAEGDFAAQLAILTTHMLRFMSEHKVLVRLIFSGNEDDRSYLKALRDDSNSTYVKLTAFFQMHQAAGRISARADAAQLTTNLFGMIHAQAVIAPADRPLDISATSRSICQLFQSLTIGEHDA
;
A
#
# COMPACT_ATOMS: atom_id res chain seq x y z
N MET A 1 -10.51 -49.23 -30.13
CA MET A 1 -10.40 -47.91 -30.78
C MET A 1 -11.25 -46.93 -29.97
N ILE A 2 -10.65 -46.30 -28.95
CA ILE A 2 -11.35 -45.38 -28.03
C ILE A 2 -11.09 -43.97 -28.51
N VAL A 3 -12.13 -43.30 -29.02
CA VAL A 3 -12.06 -41.88 -29.40
C VAL A 3 -12.08 -41.07 -28.12
N ILE A 4 -10.92 -40.53 -27.73
CA ILE A 4 -10.78 -39.58 -26.64
C ILE A 4 -11.44 -38.27 -27.11
N SER A 5 -12.64 -37.98 -26.59
CA SER A 5 -13.28 -36.68 -26.75
C SER A 5 -12.49 -35.64 -25.94
N ILE A 6 -11.56 -34.95 -26.59
CA ILE A 6 -10.96 -33.73 -26.06
C ILE A 6 -12.06 -32.66 -26.06
N ARG A 7 -12.83 -32.58 -24.98
CA ARG A 7 -13.63 -31.38 -24.71
C ARG A 7 -12.64 -30.24 -24.46
N CYS A 8 -12.33 -29.49 -25.51
CA CYS A 8 -11.60 -28.24 -25.41
C CYS A 8 -12.39 -27.32 -24.47
N ASN A 9 -11.89 -27.08 -23.26
CA ASN A 9 -12.55 -26.18 -22.31
C ASN A 9 -12.29 -24.73 -22.74
N MET A 10 -13.01 -24.30 -23.78
CA MET A 10 -12.91 -22.98 -24.42
C MET A 10 -13.07 -21.81 -23.42
N THR A 11 -13.52 -22.06 -22.20
CA THR A 11 -13.63 -21.08 -21.11
C THR A 11 -12.26 -20.59 -20.62
N GLN A 12 -11.27 -21.49 -20.52
CA GLN A 12 -9.93 -21.18 -20.00
C GLN A 12 -9.19 -20.09 -20.81
N PRO A 13 -9.09 -20.15 -22.15
CA PRO A 13 -8.39 -19.12 -22.92
C PRO A 13 -9.05 -17.74 -22.84
N TYR A 14 -10.39 -17.67 -22.78
CA TYR A 14 -11.07 -16.38 -22.64
C TYR A 14 -10.95 -15.80 -21.22
N LEU A 15 -10.91 -16.65 -20.20
CA LEU A 15 -10.69 -16.21 -18.82
C LEU A 15 -9.29 -15.63 -18.64
N ALA A 16 -8.26 -16.22 -19.26
CA ALA A 16 -6.90 -15.67 -19.24
C ALA A 16 -6.83 -14.27 -19.90
N ILE A 17 -7.56 -14.06 -21.00
CA ILE A 17 -7.69 -12.74 -21.63
C ILE A 17 -8.42 -11.75 -20.72
N ALA A 18 -9.49 -12.21 -20.06
CA ALA A 18 -10.20 -11.39 -19.07
C ALA A 18 -9.32 -11.03 -17.87
N GLN A 19 -8.48 -11.95 -17.39
CA GLN A 19 -7.49 -11.70 -16.34
C GLN A 19 -6.46 -10.65 -16.78
N ALA A 20 -5.91 -10.77 -17.98
CA ALA A 20 -4.96 -9.80 -18.51
C ALA A 20 -5.59 -8.41 -18.70
N LEU A 21 -6.81 -8.34 -19.23
CA LEU A 21 -7.55 -7.08 -19.36
C LEU A 21 -7.92 -6.49 -18.00
N TYR A 22 -8.25 -7.32 -17.02
CA TYR A 22 -8.51 -6.88 -15.66
C TYR A 22 -7.24 -6.37 -14.96
N ALA A 23 -6.09 -7.00 -15.18
CA ALA A 23 -4.81 -6.53 -14.66
C ALA A 23 -4.38 -5.20 -15.29
N GLU A 24 -4.71 -4.98 -16.57
CA GLU A 24 -4.37 -3.77 -17.34
C GLU A 24 -5.32 -2.60 -17.06
N LYS A 25 -6.63 -2.87 -16.98
CA LYS A 25 -7.70 -1.84 -16.98
C LYS A 25 -8.63 -1.92 -15.76
N GLY A 26 -8.35 -2.81 -14.81
CA GLY A 26 -9.27 -3.10 -13.71
C GLY A 26 -10.64 -3.55 -14.21
N ALA A 27 -11.70 -3.21 -13.47
CA ALA A 27 -13.07 -3.55 -13.86
C ALA A 27 -13.59 -2.75 -15.06
N GLN A 28 -12.81 -1.88 -15.72
CA GLN A 28 -13.28 -1.11 -16.87
C GLN A 28 -13.42 -1.92 -18.16
N PHE A 29 -12.75 -3.08 -18.28
CA PHE A 29 -12.86 -3.90 -19.48
C PHE A 29 -14.33 -4.29 -19.77
N SER A 30 -14.64 -4.45 -21.04
CA SER A 30 -15.92 -4.92 -21.53
C SER A 30 -15.80 -6.32 -22.12
N LEU A 31 -16.93 -7.02 -22.26
CA LEU A 31 -16.97 -8.28 -23.02
C LEU A 31 -16.63 -8.06 -24.50
N ALA A 32 -16.74 -6.82 -24.99
CA ALA A 32 -16.28 -6.43 -26.32
C ALA A 32 -14.75 -6.45 -26.41
N ASP A 33 -14.06 -5.98 -25.36
CA ASP A 33 -12.60 -5.97 -25.32
C ASP A 33 -12.04 -7.39 -25.29
N ILE A 34 -12.70 -8.29 -24.54
CA ILE A 34 -12.35 -9.71 -24.55
C ILE A 34 -12.58 -10.30 -25.94
N ALA A 35 -13.72 -10.01 -26.58
CA ALA A 35 -14.04 -10.52 -27.91
C ALA A 35 -13.03 -10.05 -28.96
N ALA A 36 -12.69 -8.76 -28.94
CA ALA A 36 -11.70 -8.15 -29.82
C ALA A 36 -10.31 -8.77 -29.61
N LYS A 37 -9.86 -8.89 -28.36
CA LYS A 37 -8.52 -9.42 -28.02
C LYS A 37 -8.42 -10.94 -28.28
N ALA A 38 -9.54 -11.66 -28.20
CA ALA A 38 -9.63 -13.08 -28.53
C ALA A 38 -9.88 -13.35 -30.02
N ASN A 39 -10.07 -12.31 -30.84
CA ASN A 39 -10.47 -12.41 -32.26
C ASN A 39 -11.71 -13.30 -32.48
N VAL A 40 -12.75 -13.11 -31.66
CA VAL A 40 -14.03 -13.83 -31.75
C VAL A 40 -15.21 -12.87 -31.68
N SER A 41 -16.41 -13.37 -32.02
CA SER A 41 -17.63 -12.58 -31.88
C SER A 41 -18.02 -12.35 -30.42
N ARG A 42 -18.67 -11.22 -30.12
CA ARG A 42 -19.20 -10.94 -28.76
C ARG A 42 -20.10 -12.07 -28.25
N PRO A 43 -21.02 -12.65 -29.06
CA PRO A 43 -21.82 -13.81 -28.64
C PRO A 43 -20.99 -15.01 -28.17
N THR A 44 -19.81 -15.28 -28.76
CA THR A 44 -18.91 -16.34 -28.29
C THR A 44 -18.46 -16.08 -26.86
N ILE A 45 -18.07 -14.84 -26.54
CA ILE A 45 -17.70 -14.46 -25.17
C ILE A 45 -18.90 -14.58 -24.22
N TYR A 46 -20.07 -14.08 -24.60
CA TYR A 46 -21.29 -14.21 -23.78
C TYR A 46 -21.63 -15.69 -23.51
N LYS A 47 -21.48 -16.56 -24.51
CA LYS A 47 -21.76 -18.01 -24.39
C LYS A 47 -20.79 -18.71 -23.44
N HIS A 48 -19.50 -18.37 -23.48
CA HIS A 48 -18.48 -19.07 -22.70
C HIS A 48 -18.23 -18.46 -21.32
N LEU A 49 -18.29 -17.13 -21.20
CA LEU A 49 -17.97 -16.41 -19.96
C LEU A 49 -19.22 -15.82 -19.27
N GLY A 50 -20.35 -15.71 -19.97
CA GLY A 50 -21.57 -15.12 -19.42
C GLY A 50 -21.54 -13.60 -19.44
N ASN A 51 -21.81 -12.97 -18.30
CA ASN A 51 -21.85 -11.52 -18.14
C ASN A 51 -20.64 -11.02 -17.31
N LYS A 52 -20.50 -9.70 -17.19
CA LYS A 52 -19.38 -9.07 -16.50
C LYS A 52 -19.28 -9.51 -15.04
N ASP A 53 -20.40 -9.66 -14.34
CA ASP A 53 -20.42 -10.10 -12.94
C ASP A 53 -19.95 -11.54 -12.77
N LYS A 54 -20.37 -12.44 -13.66
CA LYS A 54 -19.91 -13.84 -13.68
C LYS A 54 -18.40 -13.90 -13.95
N ILE A 55 -17.89 -13.09 -14.88
CA ILE A 55 -16.46 -13.00 -15.16
C ILE A 55 -15.71 -12.53 -13.91
N LEU A 56 -16.16 -11.45 -13.28
CA LEU A 56 -15.55 -10.95 -12.03
C LEU A 56 -15.57 -12.01 -10.93
N SER A 57 -16.65 -12.79 -10.80
CA SER A 57 -16.69 -13.93 -9.87
C SER A 57 -15.68 -15.02 -10.19
N LEU A 58 -15.39 -15.27 -11.48
CA LEU A 58 -14.36 -16.21 -11.90
C LEU A 58 -12.94 -15.66 -11.72
N LEU A 59 -12.77 -14.33 -11.63
CA LEU A 59 -11.50 -13.66 -11.37
C LEU A 59 -11.12 -13.60 -9.89
N GLY A 60 -12.08 -13.81 -8.97
CA GLY A 60 -11.84 -13.93 -7.52
C GLY A 60 -12.68 -12.98 -6.66
N ALA A 61 -12.58 -13.14 -5.33
CA ALA A 61 -13.38 -12.40 -4.36
C ALA A 61 -13.19 -10.87 -4.39
N ASP A 62 -11.99 -10.40 -4.72
CA ASP A 62 -11.72 -8.96 -4.82
C ASP A 62 -12.39 -8.32 -6.04
N ALA A 63 -12.58 -9.09 -7.12
CA ALA A 63 -13.25 -8.62 -8.32
C ALA A 63 -14.78 -8.49 -8.14
N THR A 64 -15.37 -9.24 -7.21
CA THR A 64 -16.79 -9.11 -6.82
C THR A 64 -17.01 -8.12 -5.67
N ASN A 65 -15.97 -7.84 -4.87
CA ASN A 65 -16.05 -6.90 -3.77
C ASN A 65 -16.05 -5.45 -4.29
N VAL A 66 -17.21 -4.81 -4.26
CA VAL A 66 -17.41 -3.41 -4.64
C VAL A 66 -16.42 -2.48 -3.93
N GLU A 67 -16.17 -2.70 -2.64
CA GLU A 67 -15.25 -1.88 -1.87
C GLU A 67 -13.81 -2.06 -2.34
N ALA A 68 -13.36 -3.31 -2.58
CA ALA A 68 -12.03 -3.58 -3.10
C ALA A 68 -11.80 -2.91 -4.46
N ARG A 69 -12.79 -2.93 -5.36
CA ARG A 69 -12.73 -2.22 -6.64
C ARG A 69 -12.66 -0.71 -6.47
N ILE A 70 -13.41 -0.14 -5.52
CA ILE A 70 -13.33 1.30 -5.21
C ILE A 70 -11.91 1.64 -4.75
N MET A 71 -11.30 0.84 -3.87
CA MET A 71 -9.92 1.05 -3.41
C MET A 71 -8.91 0.96 -4.55
N GLN A 72 -9.08 0.03 -5.49
CA GLN A 72 -8.26 -0.06 -6.70
C GLN A 72 -8.43 1.17 -7.60
N GLY A 73 -9.67 1.66 -7.76
CA GLY A 73 -9.96 2.89 -8.50
C GLY A 73 -9.31 4.13 -7.88
N VAL A 74 -9.33 4.25 -6.54
CA VAL A 74 -8.63 5.32 -5.82
C VAL A 74 -7.14 5.29 -6.12
N LEU A 75 -6.51 4.11 -6.03
CA LEU A 75 -5.09 3.96 -6.30
C LEU A 75 -4.73 4.35 -7.74
N ALA A 76 -5.48 3.86 -8.73
CA ALA A 76 -5.21 4.10 -10.14
C ALA A 76 -5.31 5.60 -10.48
N VAL A 77 -6.37 6.26 -10.03
CA VAL A 77 -6.56 7.71 -10.27
C VAL A 77 -5.48 8.50 -9.54
N ALA A 78 -5.22 8.19 -8.27
CA ALA A 78 -4.25 8.95 -7.50
C ALA A 78 -2.81 8.76 -8.02
N GLN A 79 -2.44 7.59 -8.54
CA GLN A 79 -1.16 7.40 -9.23
C GLN A 79 -0.98 8.30 -10.45
N ALA A 80 -2.06 8.57 -11.19
CA ALA A 80 -2.01 9.36 -12.41
C ALA A 80 -1.96 10.87 -12.15
N GLN A 81 -2.70 11.37 -11.14
CA GLN A 81 -2.89 12.81 -10.96
C GLN A 81 -2.80 13.31 -9.49
N GLY A 82 -2.48 12.44 -8.54
CA GLY A 82 -2.47 12.76 -7.11
C GLY A 82 -3.85 12.68 -6.44
N PHE A 83 -3.88 12.73 -5.10
CA PHE A 83 -5.13 12.62 -4.33
C PHE A 83 -6.01 13.88 -4.47
N LYS A 84 -5.41 15.08 -4.47
CA LYS A 84 -6.15 16.33 -4.64
C LYS A 84 -6.95 16.36 -5.94
N ALA A 85 -6.33 15.99 -7.07
CA ALA A 85 -6.98 16.03 -8.37
C ALA A 85 -7.88 14.82 -8.64
N ALA A 86 -7.82 13.75 -7.85
CA ALA A 86 -8.75 12.62 -7.95
C ALA A 86 -10.19 13.10 -7.73
N THR A 87 -11.11 12.77 -8.64
CA THR A 87 -12.55 13.06 -8.51
C THR A 87 -13.31 11.78 -8.22
N ILE A 88 -14.48 11.88 -7.56
CA ILE A 88 -15.34 10.72 -7.31
C ILE A 88 -15.77 10.08 -8.63
N GLU A 89 -16.00 10.89 -9.66
CA GLU A 89 -16.39 10.47 -11.00
C GLU A 89 -15.28 9.63 -11.65
N ALA A 90 -14.04 10.12 -11.65
CA ALA A 90 -12.89 9.38 -12.18
C ALA A 90 -12.63 8.09 -11.41
N ILE A 91 -12.80 8.11 -10.08
CA ILE A 91 -12.65 6.91 -9.24
C ILE A 91 -13.76 5.90 -9.53
N ALA A 92 -15.01 6.36 -9.66
CA ALA A 92 -16.16 5.51 -9.99
C ALA A 92 -15.97 4.84 -11.36
N GLU A 93 -15.51 5.62 -12.34
CA GLU A 93 -15.15 5.12 -13.65
C GLU A 93 -14.04 4.06 -13.55
N ALA A 94 -12.93 4.35 -12.86
CA ALA A 94 -11.82 3.41 -12.64
C ALA A 94 -12.25 2.12 -11.92
N ALA A 95 -13.17 2.23 -10.97
CA ALA A 95 -13.70 1.11 -10.19
C ALA A 95 -14.82 0.33 -10.91
N GLY A 96 -15.30 0.81 -12.06
CA GLY A 96 -16.42 0.20 -12.78
C GLY A 96 -17.74 0.24 -12.00
N VAL A 97 -17.98 1.31 -11.23
CA VAL A 97 -19.20 1.53 -10.43
C VAL A 97 -19.83 2.88 -10.76
N GLY A 98 -21.10 3.08 -10.41
CA GLY A 98 -21.71 4.42 -10.49
C GLY A 98 -21.29 5.32 -9.32
N PRO A 99 -21.14 6.65 -9.48
CA PRO A 99 -20.78 7.58 -8.39
C PRO A 99 -21.66 7.47 -7.14
N ALA A 100 -22.97 7.25 -7.31
CA ALA A 100 -23.91 7.02 -6.20
C ALA A 100 -23.54 5.81 -5.33
N THR A 101 -22.85 4.80 -5.89
CA THR A 101 -22.37 3.63 -5.16
C THR A 101 -21.26 4.00 -4.18
N ILE A 102 -20.44 4.99 -4.54
CA ILE A 102 -19.37 5.55 -3.71
C ILE A 102 -19.97 6.45 -2.63
N TYR A 103 -20.81 7.42 -3.00
CA TYR A 103 -21.46 8.33 -2.03
C TYR A 103 -22.30 7.60 -0.97
N ARG A 104 -22.87 6.43 -1.28
CA ARG A 104 -23.57 5.61 -0.30
C ARG A 104 -22.65 4.99 0.75
N ARG A 105 -21.37 4.80 0.43
CA ARG A 105 -20.38 4.13 1.29
C ARG A 105 -19.44 5.10 1.99
N PHE A 106 -19.16 6.22 1.34
CA PHE A 106 -18.24 7.24 1.80
C PHE A 106 -18.93 8.59 1.70
N THR A 107 -18.91 9.35 2.78
CA THR A 107 -19.59 10.65 2.88
C THR A 107 -19.14 11.60 1.78
N ASP A 108 -17.83 11.65 1.53
CA ASP A 108 -17.19 12.52 0.54
C ASP A 108 -15.86 11.91 0.05
N LYS A 109 -15.17 12.65 -0.83
CA LYS A 109 -13.85 12.26 -1.36
C LYS A 109 -12.82 12.09 -0.25
N ASP A 110 -12.79 13.00 0.72
CA ASP A 110 -11.79 12.99 1.78
C ASP A 110 -11.98 11.77 2.70
N GLY A 111 -13.23 11.42 2.99
CA GLY A 111 -13.61 10.20 3.72
C GLY A 111 -13.21 8.93 2.96
N LEU A 112 -13.38 8.90 1.64
CA LEU A 112 -12.91 7.81 0.80
C LEU A 112 -11.37 7.69 0.82
N ILE A 113 -10.64 8.79 0.65
CA ILE A 113 -9.18 8.79 0.67
C ILE A 113 -8.65 8.37 2.04
N LYS A 114 -9.23 8.88 3.14
CA LYS A 114 -8.87 8.45 4.50
C LYS A 114 -9.11 6.95 4.71
N ALA A 115 -10.25 6.43 4.24
CA ALA A 115 -10.54 5.00 4.32
C ALA A 115 -9.54 4.16 3.51
N PHE A 116 -9.20 4.62 2.29
CA PHE A 116 -8.19 4.00 1.43
C PHE A 116 -6.82 3.94 2.12
N ILE A 117 -6.34 5.08 2.62
CA ILE A 117 -5.06 5.17 3.31
C ILE A 117 -5.05 4.24 4.54
N LYS A 118 -6.07 4.33 5.41
CA LYS A 118 -6.18 3.49 6.61
C LYS A 118 -6.11 1.99 6.29
N ARG A 119 -6.76 1.56 5.19
CA ARG A 119 -6.76 0.16 4.76
C ARG A 119 -5.40 -0.29 4.23
N GLN A 120 -4.67 0.60 3.56
CA GLN A 120 -3.35 0.27 3.00
C GLN A 120 -2.20 0.43 4.01
N THR A 121 -2.40 1.22 5.06
CA THR A 121 -1.51 1.33 6.22
C THR A 121 -2.21 0.75 7.45
N PRO A 122 -2.50 -0.57 7.52
CA PRO A 122 -3.19 -1.14 8.68
C PRO A 122 -2.26 -1.05 9.89
N ARG A 123 -2.43 0.02 10.67
CA ARG A 123 -1.60 0.38 11.83
C ARG A 123 -1.60 -0.72 12.89
N ASP A 124 -2.67 -1.50 12.95
CA ASP A 124 -2.84 -2.66 13.83
C ASP A 124 -1.89 -3.83 13.47
N LYS A 125 -1.31 -3.82 12.27
CA LYS A 125 -0.28 -4.79 11.85
C LYS A 125 1.14 -4.35 12.20
N MET A 126 1.31 -3.13 12.69
CA MET A 126 2.60 -2.72 13.23
C MET A 126 2.70 -3.37 14.62
N PRO A 127 3.63 -4.32 14.83
CA PRO A 127 3.73 -5.02 16.11
C PRO A 127 3.86 -4.00 17.24
N ASP A 128 3.11 -4.20 18.32
CA ASP A 128 3.49 -3.58 19.59
C ASP A 128 4.91 -4.06 19.91
N PHE A 129 5.76 -3.13 20.38
CA PHE A 129 7.22 -3.26 20.42
C PHE A 129 7.72 -4.68 20.64
N PRO A 130 8.64 -5.19 19.78
CA PRO A 130 8.98 -6.60 19.76
C PRO A 130 9.45 -7.05 21.16
N PRO A 131 8.71 -7.95 21.83
CA PRO A 131 9.05 -8.41 23.18
C PRO A 131 10.33 -9.25 23.19
N GLU A 132 10.75 -9.74 22.01
CA GLU A 132 11.86 -10.68 21.83
C GLU A 132 13.24 -10.09 22.17
N ALA A 133 13.35 -8.76 22.27
CA ALA A 133 14.60 -8.06 22.55
C ALA A 133 14.45 -7.06 23.71
N GLU A 134 13.63 -7.41 24.70
CA GLU A 134 13.35 -6.52 25.84
C GLU A 134 14.63 -5.99 26.50
N GLY A 135 14.78 -4.67 26.51
CA GLY A 135 15.93 -3.98 27.10
C GLY A 135 17.15 -3.81 26.20
N ASP A 136 17.19 -4.41 25.01
CA ASP A 136 18.23 -4.15 24.01
C ASP A 136 17.73 -3.13 22.97
N PHE A 137 18.14 -1.87 23.15
CA PHE A 137 17.79 -0.79 22.23
C PHE A 137 18.21 -1.09 20.78
N ALA A 138 19.43 -1.62 20.59
CA ALA A 138 19.99 -1.88 19.27
C ALA A 138 19.19 -2.96 18.53
N ALA A 139 18.92 -4.07 19.20
CA ALA A 139 18.15 -5.16 18.63
C ALA A 139 16.70 -4.75 18.34
N GLN A 140 16.04 -4.05 19.27
CA GLN A 140 14.67 -3.56 19.04
C GLN A 140 14.60 -2.55 17.88
N LEU A 141 15.55 -1.62 17.78
CA LEU A 141 15.61 -0.67 16.68
C LEU A 141 15.82 -1.37 15.33
N ALA A 142 16.65 -2.40 15.28
CA ALA A 142 16.88 -3.20 14.07
C ALA A 142 15.61 -3.94 13.63
N ILE A 143 14.86 -4.52 14.56
CA ILE A 143 13.58 -5.18 14.26
C ILE A 143 12.58 -4.16 13.71
N LEU A 144 12.37 -3.04 14.42
CA LEU A 144 11.45 -1.98 14.01
C LEU A 144 11.80 -1.43 12.61
N THR A 145 13.07 -1.09 12.40
CA THR A 145 13.55 -0.54 11.12
C THR A 145 13.35 -1.53 9.98
N THR A 146 13.62 -2.82 10.21
CA THR A 146 13.41 -3.89 9.23
C THR A 146 11.93 -4.04 8.86
N HIS A 147 11.04 -4.04 9.85
CA HIS A 147 9.59 -4.10 9.62
C HIS A 147 9.08 -2.90 8.83
N MET A 148 9.53 -1.69 9.20
CA MET A 148 9.16 -0.47 8.50
C MET A 148 9.69 -0.46 7.06
N LEU A 149 10.95 -0.84 6.82
CA LEU A 149 11.51 -0.92 5.47
C LEU A 149 10.78 -1.96 4.60
N ARG A 150 10.39 -3.10 5.18
CA ARG A 150 9.58 -4.11 4.48
C ARG A 150 8.23 -3.53 4.07
N PHE A 151 7.53 -2.89 5.00
CA PHE A 151 6.27 -2.20 4.71
C PHE A 151 6.44 -1.16 3.59
N MET A 152 7.48 -0.32 3.67
CA MET A 152 7.77 0.67 2.63
C MET A 152 8.05 0.01 1.28
N SER A 153 8.74 -1.13 1.26
CA SER A 153 9.03 -1.87 0.03
C SER A 153 7.81 -2.55 -0.58
N GLU A 154 6.88 -3.03 0.24
CA GLU A 154 5.63 -3.67 -0.20
C GLU A 154 4.61 -2.63 -0.68
N HIS A 155 4.64 -1.42 -0.10
CA HIS A 155 3.67 -0.35 -0.37
C HIS A 155 4.28 0.89 -1.05
N LYS A 156 5.39 0.73 -1.79
CA LYS A 156 6.16 1.84 -2.41
C LYS A 156 5.31 2.84 -3.17
N VAL A 157 4.32 2.37 -3.91
CA VAL A 157 3.42 3.24 -4.69
C VAL A 157 2.64 4.18 -3.79
N LEU A 158 2.03 3.64 -2.73
CA LEU A 158 1.25 4.42 -1.78
C LEU A 158 2.17 5.41 -1.07
N VAL A 159 3.33 4.96 -0.61
CA VAL A 159 4.32 5.78 0.08
C VAL A 159 4.76 6.93 -0.83
N ARG A 160 5.16 6.64 -2.08
CA ARG A 160 5.53 7.68 -3.04
C ARG A 160 4.40 8.68 -3.24
N LEU A 161 3.18 8.21 -3.46
CA LEU A 161 2.01 9.08 -3.65
C LEU A 161 1.75 10.00 -2.45
N ILE A 162 1.92 9.47 -1.24
CA ILE A 162 1.77 10.22 0.02
C ILE A 162 2.90 11.25 0.22
N PHE A 163 4.15 10.89 -0.09
CA PHE A 163 5.34 11.71 0.21
C PHE A 163 5.83 12.61 -0.93
N SER A 164 5.47 12.31 -2.18
CA SER A 164 5.78 13.12 -3.36
C SER A 164 4.62 14.00 -3.83
N GLY A 165 3.51 14.02 -3.08
CA GLY A 165 2.34 14.85 -3.36
C GLY A 165 2.58 16.34 -3.11
N ASN A 166 1.64 17.16 -3.56
CA ASN A 166 1.66 18.62 -3.33
C ASN A 166 1.37 18.96 -1.84
N GLU A 167 1.45 20.24 -1.48
CA GLU A 167 1.19 20.71 -0.10
C GLU A 167 -0.14 20.23 0.48
N ASP A 168 -1.16 20.14 -0.38
CA ASP A 168 -2.49 19.73 0.06
C ASP A 168 -2.57 18.21 0.27
N ASP A 169 -1.85 17.41 -0.52
CA ASP A 169 -1.72 15.97 -0.30
C ASP A 169 -0.98 15.67 1.03
N ARG A 170 -0.11 16.60 1.50
CA ARG A 170 0.54 16.50 2.82
C ARG A 170 -0.42 16.66 4.00
N SER A 171 -1.65 17.17 3.80
CA SER A 171 -2.65 17.23 4.86
C SER A 171 -3.09 15.83 5.34
N TYR A 172 -3.12 14.85 4.44
CA TYR A 172 -3.38 13.46 4.77
C TYR A 172 -2.24 12.85 5.60
N LEU A 173 -0.99 13.21 5.30
CA LEU A 173 0.17 12.84 6.12
C LEU A 173 0.08 13.39 7.53
N LYS A 174 -0.31 14.67 7.66
CA LYS A 174 -0.50 15.29 8.97
C LYS A 174 -1.55 14.54 9.78
N ALA A 175 -2.70 14.23 9.19
CA ALA A 175 -3.73 13.43 9.85
C ALA A 175 -3.24 12.03 10.23
N LEU A 176 -2.35 11.43 9.43
CA LEU A 176 -1.77 10.13 9.78
C LEU A 176 -0.81 10.19 10.96
N ARG A 177 -0.03 11.27 11.07
CA ARG A 177 0.95 11.50 12.14
C ARG A 177 0.29 11.91 13.44
N ASP A 178 -0.67 12.83 13.38
CA ASP A 178 -1.32 13.44 14.53
C ASP A 178 -2.36 12.50 15.19
N ASP A 179 -2.60 11.34 14.60
CA ASP A 179 -3.38 10.26 15.21
C ASP A 179 -2.65 9.67 16.42
N SER A 180 -3.36 9.52 17.55
CA SER A 180 -2.78 9.03 18.80
C SER A 180 -2.25 7.60 18.74
N ASN A 181 -2.74 6.80 17.78
CA ASN A 181 -2.28 5.44 17.50
C ASN A 181 -1.32 5.39 16.31
N SER A 182 -0.75 6.53 15.89
CA SER A 182 0.19 6.57 14.78
C SER A 182 1.50 5.87 15.13
N THR A 183 2.16 5.33 14.10
CA THR A 183 3.54 4.86 14.16
C THR A 183 4.49 5.91 14.73
N TYR A 184 4.19 7.20 14.50
CA TYR A 184 4.98 8.30 15.02
C TYR A 184 4.90 8.38 16.55
N VAL A 185 3.69 8.41 17.12
CA VAL A 185 3.49 8.45 18.57
C VAL A 185 4.12 7.23 19.24
N LYS A 186 3.92 6.03 18.68
CA LYS A 186 4.53 4.81 19.19
C LYS A 186 6.07 4.91 19.21
N LEU A 187 6.70 5.27 18.08
CA LEU A 187 8.16 5.39 18.00
C LEU A 187 8.74 6.45 18.94
N THR A 188 8.04 7.58 19.12
CA THR A 188 8.45 8.59 20.10
C THR A 188 8.43 8.02 21.52
N ALA A 189 7.39 7.29 21.89
CA ALA A 189 7.31 6.62 23.20
C ALA A 189 8.42 5.57 23.39
N PHE A 190 8.82 4.86 22.33
CA PHE A 190 9.94 3.92 22.36
C PHE A 190 11.27 4.58 22.69
N PHE A 191 11.59 5.71 22.04
CA PHE A 191 12.80 6.46 22.36
C PHE A 191 12.75 7.01 23.79
N GLN A 192 11.60 7.55 24.23
CA GLN A 192 11.41 8.02 25.61
C GLN A 192 11.62 6.91 26.65
N MET A 193 11.11 5.71 26.39
CA MET A 193 11.29 4.54 27.25
C MET A 193 12.78 4.18 27.40
N HIS A 194 13.52 4.11 26.28
CA HIS A 194 14.96 3.79 26.31
C HIS A 194 15.79 4.91 26.93
N GLN A 195 15.36 6.16 26.79
CA GLN A 195 15.98 7.32 27.44
C GLN A 195 15.79 7.27 28.96
N ALA A 196 14.57 7.00 29.43
CA ALA A 196 14.26 6.85 30.86
C ALA A 196 15.02 5.67 31.49
N ALA A 197 15.27 4.62 30.72
CA ALA A 197 16.08 3.47 31.13
C ALA A 197 17.60 3.70 31.06
N GLY A 198 18.05 4.90 30.65
CA GLY A 198 19.48 5.23 30.53
C GLY A 198 20.22 4.52 29.39
N ARG A 199 19.49 3.92 28.44
CA ARG A 199 20.07 3.17 27.30
C ARG A 199 20.42 4.06 26.11
N ILE A 200 19.84 5.25 26.05
CA ILE A 200 20.20 6.33 25.12
C ILE A 200 20.36 7.63 25.89
N SER A 201 21.11 8.58 25.31
CA SER A 201 21.44 9.88 25.91
C SER A 201 20.21 10.63 26.44
N ALA A 202 20.31 11.12 27.68
CA ALA A 202 19.29 11.99 28.29
C ALA A 202 19.13 13.35 27.58
N ARG A 203 20.08 13.73 26.72
CA ARG A 203 20.02 14.96 25.91
C ARG A 203 19.35 14.75 24.54
N ALA A 204 19.10 13.51 24.15
CA ALA A 204 18.49 13.23 22.85
C ALA A 204 17.00 13.61 22.84
N ASP A 205 16.57 14.36 21.83
CA ASP A 205 15.16 14.67 21.62
C ASP A 205 14.45 13.49 20.92
N ALA A 206 13.56 12.80 21.63
CA ALA A 206 12.83 11.65 21.12
C ALA A 206 11.95 11.94 19.89
N ALA A 207 11.36 13.14 19.80
CA ALA A 207 10.56 13.54 18.64
C ALA A 207 11.46 13.81 17.43
N GLN A 208 12.64 14.41 17.66
CA GLN A 208 13.64 14.58 16.61
C GLN A 208 14.19 13.24 16.11
N LEU A 209 14.53 12.32 17.03
CA LEU A 209 14.95 10.96 16.68
C LEU A 209 13.89 10.24 15.84
N THR A 210 12.62 10.34 16.24
CA THR A 210 11.50 9.78 15.47
C THR A 210 11.45 10.36 14.06
N THR A 211 11.53 11.69 13.94
CA THR A 211 11.50 12.40 12.65
C THR A 211 12.66 11.98 11.74
N ASN A 212 13.87 11.86 12.30
CA ASN A 212 15.05 11.41 11.58
C ASN A 212 14.89 9.97 11.05
N LEU A 213 14.28 9.08 11.85
CA LEU A 213 14.09 7.68 11.48
C LEU A 213 13.14 7.55 10.29
N PHE A 214 12.01 8.25 10.35
CA PHE A 214 11.11 8.34 9.22
C PHE A 214 11.79 8.94 7.99
N GLY A 215 12.58 10.00 8.14
CA GLY A 215 13.30 10.61 7.03
C GLY A 215 14.19 9.60 6.30
N MET A 216 15.02 8.86 7.06
CA MET A 216 15.93 7.86 6.48
C MET A 216 15.19 6.67 5.85
N ILE A 217 14.09 6.22 6.44
CA ILE A 217 13.27 5.13 5.92
C ILE A 217 12.52 5.56 4.65
N HIS A 218 11.86 6.72 4.66
CA HIS A 218 11.09 7.20 3.51
C HIS A 218 11.97 7.57 2.33
N ALA A 219 13.20 8.05 2.56
CA ALA A 219 14.16 8.31 1.50
C ALA A 219 14.41 7.06 0.62
N GLN A 220 14.33 5.85 1.19
CA GLN A 220 14.47 4.59 0.45
C GLN A 220 13.28 4.29 -0.48
N ALA A 221 12.12 4.88 -0.21
CA ALA A 221 10.93 4.70 -1.05
C ALA A 221 10.78 5.83 -2.10
N VAL A 222 11.28 7.03 -1.80
CA VAL A 222 11.05 8.23 -2.61
C VAL A 222 12.27 8.61 -3.46
N ILE A 223 13.48 8.52 -2.90
CA ILE A 223 14.72 9.01 -3.52
C ILE A 223 15.53 7.86 -4.14
N ALA A 224 15.53 6.67 -3.52
CA ALA A 224 16.34 5.56 -4.00
C ALA A 224 15.97 5.15 -5.45
N PRO A 225 16.96 4.76 -6.29
CA PRO A 225 16.71 4.36 -7.67
C PRO A 225 15.71 3.22 -7.79
N ALA A 226 14.71 3.37 -8.66
CA ALA A 226 13.63 2.39 -8.82
C ALA A 226 14.07 1.08 -9.49
N ASP A 227 15.22 1.09 -10.18
CA ASP A 227 15.81 -0.03 -10.90
C ASP A 227 16.60 -0.98 -9.98
N ARG A 228 16.88 -0.58 -8.74
CA ARG A 228 17.58 -1.41 -7.76
C ARG A 228 16.64 -1.86 -6.64
N PRO A 229 16.47 -3.17 -6.40
CA PRO A 229 15.70 -3.64 -5.26
C PRO A 229 16.39 -3.21 -3.95
N LEU A 230 15.57 -2.83 -2.97
CA LEU A 230 16.03 -2.42 -1.65
C LEU A 230 16.57 -3.64 -0.90
N ASP A 231 17.85 -3.63 -0.54
CA ASP A 231 18.41 -4.61 0.40
C ASP A 231 17.99 -4.21 1.82
N ILE A 232 16.83 -4.71 2.25
CA ILE A 232 16.23 -4.39 3.54
C ILE A 232 17.22 -4.63 4.69
N SER A 233 17.98 -5.72 4.64
CA SER A 233 18.90 -6.10 5.71
C SER A 233 20.10 -5.16 5.77
N ALA A 234 20.72 -4.86 4.62
CA ALA A 234 21.84 -3.92 4.57
C ALA A 234 21.42 -2.50 4.97
N THR A 235 20.31 -2.00 4.43
CA THR A 235 19.78 -0.68 4.73
C THR A 235 19.39 -0.55 6.21
N SER A 236 18.73 -1.56 6.77
CA SER A 236 18.37 -1.58 8.20
C SER A 236 19.61 -1.46 9.09
N ARG A 237 20.67 -2.24 8.81
CA ARG A 237 21.94 -2.14 9.54
C ARG A 237 22.55 -0.74 9.46
N SER A 238 22.62 -0.14 8.27
CA SER A 238 23.19 1.20 8.10
C SER A 238 22.39 2.28 8.84
N ILE A 239 21.07 2.23 8.78
CA ILE A 239 20.20 3.16 9.53
C ILE A 239 20.42 3.00 11.04
N CYS A 240 20.46 1.77 11.55
CA CYS A 240 20.66 1.51 12.97
C CYS A 240 22.03 1.99 13.47
N GLN A 241 23.10 1.78 12.68
CA GLN A 241 24.45 2.26 13.03
C GLN A 241 24.50 3.78 13.15
N LEU A 242 23.88 4.51 12.22
CA LEU A 242 23.76 5.97 12.30
C LEU A 242 22.99 6.40 13.55
N PHE A 243 21.87 5.74 13.86
CA PHE A 243 21.10 6.05 15.05
C PHE A 243 21.84 5.80 16.35
N GLN A 244 22.61 4.71 16.43
CA GLN A 244 23.43 4.39 17.59
C GLN A 244 24.48 5.49 17.82
N SER A 245 25.14 5.99 16.76
CA SER A 245 26.09 7.11 16.91
C SER A 245 25.45 8.41 17.39
N LEU A 246 24.17 8.65 17.08
CA LEU A 246 23.42 9.86 17.49
C LEU A 246 22.85 9.76 18.91
N THR A 247 22.81 8.55 19.49
CA THR A 247 22.16 8.26 20.77
C THR A 247 23.14 8.00 21.91
N ILE A 248 24.42 7.80 21.61
CA ILE A 248 25.51 7.77 22.60
C ILE A 248 25.77 9.21 23.08
N GLY A 249 25.70 9.45 24.39
CA GLY A 249 26.10 10.74 24.96
C GLY A 249 27.62 10.92 24.91
N GLU A 250 28.10 12.15 24.77
CA GLU A 250 29.54 12.51 24.79
C GLU A 250 30.22 12.29 26.17
N HIS A 251 30.01 11.13 26.81
CA HIS A 251 30.58 10.82 28.11
C HIS A 251 31.36 9.49 28.16
N ASP A 252 31.87 9.03 27.02
CA ASP A 252 32.91 7.99 26.94
C ASP A 252 33.97 8.34 25.86
N ALA A 253 34.56 9.52 25.97
CA ALA A 253 35.80 9.90 25.30
C ALA A 253 36.74 10.56 26.31
#